data_AF-A0A972X6U8-F1
#
_entry.id   AF-A0A972X6U8-F1
#
_cell.length_a   1.000
_cell.length_b   1.000
_cell.length_c   1.000
_cell.angle_alpha   90.00
_cell.angle_beta   90.00
_cell.angle_gamma   90.00
#
_symmetry.space_group_name_H-M   'P 1'
#
loop_
_entity.id
_entity.type
_entity.pdbx_description
1 polymer ?
#
loop_
_entity_poly.entity_id
_entity_poly.type
_entity_poly.pdbx_seq_one_letter_code
_entity_poly.pdbx_strand_id
1 'polypeptide(L)'
;MKTSVVCPAPVRLLALLLAVAGAHSARAGGGPENLFLVVNASSPDSVAVANAFAALRGVPPINVLMLPWQGGTESIDVKAFRSDLLLPVLRSIEGRRLASQIDCVAYSSDFPWRIDFAEEIPASLKDQELYKFPSGSLTGMTMLYQAVLSNAGPAWLDPEANRYWRPLDADGVPGATKGFRGTAGWAANGDAVDTGGRRYLLSVMLGVTSGRGNTVPEVVRALDSAASADGTQPPGTIYFVTNSDIRTTTRSPAFPPVVEELNRLGIKAEVVSGTLPQGQKDVAGLMTGTADFDWPGSKSTILPGAICENLTSYGGIFTPTVGQTPLSAFIRAGAAGSSGTVIEPYALQAKFPHAVIQLHYARGATLAEAFYQSVRSPYQLLVVGDPLCRPWAVFPRVEVVSTAGGQVIEPGVSLSGRIELEPRATLPPAGQGSRDKAQKTVASEHAVDRFTLFVDGVRRVECGPGERLPIDTAQLADGHHELRVVATEPSPIASQGRWVMPVRFANHGRLLTLKVEPARVKTTGTVRVSVAGADLDGVAVFAMGRVLGRTNGADTTIEVPAELLGLGRVSIYATGRAGDGAIHSVNAEPVTIEVIEK
;
A
#
# COMPACT_ATOMS: atom_id res chain seq x y z
N MET A 1 15.60 -41.19 75.22
CA MET A 1 16.80 -40.75 74.48
C MET A 1 16.42 -40.64 73.02
N LYS A 2 16.66 -39.48 72.40
CA LYS A 2 16.27 -39.04 71.03
C LYS A 2 14.78 -38.73 70.82
N THR A 3 14.48 -37.43 70.90
CA THR A 3 13.31 -36.74 70.37
C THR A 3 13.42 -36.64 68.84
N SER A 4 12.37 -37.05 68.12
CA SER A 4 12.24 -36.80 66.68
C SER A 4 10.83 -36.27 66.39
N VAL A 5 10.81 -35.01 65.97
CA VAL A 5 9.66 -34.21 65.59
C VAL A 5 9.10 -34.71 64.25
N VAL A 6 7.79 -34.90 64.18
CA VAL A 6 7.04 -35.23 62.95
C VAL A 6 6.52 -33.92 62.35
N CYS A 7 7.03 -33.55 61.17
CA CYS A 7 6.49 -32.45 60.36
C CYS A 7 5.30 -32.93 59.51
N PRO A 8 4.19 -32.16 59.42
CA PRO A 8 3.11 -32.44 58.48
C PRO A 8 3.41 -31.88 57.07
N ALA A 9 2.93 -32.59 56.05
CA ALA A 9 3.13 -32.30 54.63
C ALA A 9 2.43 -31.00 54.17
N PRO A 10 2.98 -30.28 53.17
CA PRO A 10 2.41 -29.02 52.70
C PRO A 10 1.23 -29.23 51.74
N VAL A 11 0.14 -28.51 52.01
CA VAL A 11 -1.02 -28.30 51.13
C VAL A 11 -0.56 -27.63 49.83
N ARG A 12 -0.73 -28.31 48.68
CA ARG A 12 -0.53 -27.70 47.36
C ARG A 12 -1.80 -26.97 46.94
N LEU A 13 -1.77 -25.65 47.04
CA LEU A 13 -2.78 -24.75 46.47
C LEU A 13 -2.57 -24.71 44.94
N LEU A 14 -3.47 -25.35 44.19
CA LEU A 14 -3.47 -25.32 42.72
C LEU A 14 -4.14 -24.01 42.27
N ALA A 15 -3.34 -22.98 41.96
CA ALA A 15 -3.82 -21.76 41.32
C ALA A 15 -4.12 -22.07 39.85
N LEU A 16 -5.41 -22.15 39.50
CA LEU A 16 -5.88 -22.30 38.12
C LEU A 16 -5.77 -20.93 37.42
N LEU A 17 -4.63 -20.67 36.77
CA LEU A 17 -4.49 -19.58 35.80
C LEU A 17 -5.25 -19.99 34.53
N LEU A 18 -6.50 -19.55 34.41
CA LEU A 18 -7.21 -19.50 33.14
C LEU A 18 -6.53 -18.45 32.26
N ALA A 19 -5.51 -18.87 31.53
CA ALA A 19 -5.01 -18.15 30.37
C ALA A 19 -6.09 -18.21 29.29
N VAL A 20 -6.92 -17.16 29.20
CA VAL A 20 -7.72 -16.90 28.00
C VAL A 20 -6.71 -16.50 26.92
N ALA A 21 -6.16 -17.49 26.23
CA ALA A 21 -5.45 -17.31 24.98
C ALA A 21 -6.47 -16.88 23.93
N GLY A 22 -6.81 -15.58 23.93
CA GLY A 22 -7.48 -14.97 22.79
C GLY A 22 -6.56 -15.09 21.58
N ALA A 23 -6.95 -15.91 20.61
CA ALA A 23 -6.29 -15.98 19.32
C ALA A 23 -6.22 -14.56 18.74
N HIS A 24 -5.02 -13.98 18.72
CA HIS A 24 -4.77 -12.74 18.02
C HIS A 24 -4.67 -13.10 16.53
N SER A 25 -5.82 -13.40 15.91
CA SER A 25 -5.87 -13.60 14.46
C SER A 25 -5.14 -12.43 13.81
N ALA A 26 -4.15 -12.70 12.97
CA ALA A 26 -3.47 -11.67 12.20
C ALA A 26 -4.48 -10.95 11.28
N ARG A 27 -5.03 -9.83 11.76
CA ARG A 27 -6.20 -9.12 11.17
C ARG A 27 -5.75 -8.08 10.16
N ALA A 28 -6.33 -8.06 8.96
CA ALA A 28 -5.96 -7.27 7.77
C ALA A 28 -6.64 -5.90 7.62
N GLY A 29 -6.55 -5.28 6.43
CA GLY A 29 -7.46 -4.19 6.02
C GLY A 29 -6.89 -3.08 5.14
N GLY A 30 -5.57 -2.87 5.19
CA GLY A 30 -4.81 -1.94 4.35
C GLY A 30 -5.23 -0.45 4.39
N GLY A 31 -4.25 0.43 4.27
CA GLY A 31 -4.47 1.87 4.21
C GLY A 31 -3.16 2.63 4.00
N PRO A 32 -3.19 3.96 3.84
CA PRO A 32 -1.98 4.77 3.73
C PRO A 32 -1.05 4.63 4.95
N GLU A 33 -1.60 4.28 6.13
CA GLU A 33 -0.86 4.00 7.36
C GLU A 33 -0.04 2.71 7.27
N ASN A 34 -0.47 1.76 6.42
CA ASN A 34 0.15 0.46 6.19
C ASN A 34 1.00 0.41 4.91
N LEU A 35 1.11 1.52 4.18
CA LEU A 35 1.89 1.63 2.96
C LEU A 35 3.21 2.35 3.22
N PHE A 36 4.31 1.81 2.69
CA PHE A 36 5.63 2.45 2.69
C PHE A 36 6.00 2.86 1.27
N LEU A 37 6.16 4.17 1.05
CA LEU A 37 6.42 4.76 -0.26
C LEU A 37 7.92 4.95 -0.46
N VAL A 38 8.48 4.35 -1.51
CA VAL A 38 9.89 4.44 -1.87
C VAL A 38 10.03 5.34 -3.09
N VAL A 39 10.77 6.43 -2.93
CA VAL A 39 10.92 7.49 -3.92
C VAL A 39 12.37 7.54 -4.36
N ASN A 40 12.62 7.44 -5.67
CA ASN A 40 13.93 7.75 -6.21
C ASN A 40 14.16 9.26 -6.08
N ALA A 41 14.95 9.66 -5.09
CA ALA A 41 15.24 11.06 -4.78
C ALA A 41 16.11 11.75 -5.85
N SER A 42 16.67 10.98 -6.77
CA SER A 42 17.52 11.45 -7.86
C SER A 42 16.76 11.59 -9.19
N SER A 43 15.49 11.18 -9.24
CA SER A 43 14.62 11.36 -10.40
C SER A 43 13.53 12.42 -10.12
N PRO A 44 13.48 13.52 -10.88
CA PRO A 44 12.38 14.49 -10.81
C PRO A 44 11.00 13.86 -11.06
N ASP A 45 10.92 12.91 -11.98
CA ASP A 45 9.68 12.22 -12.34
C ASP A 45 9.17 11.37 -11.18
N SER A 46 10.06 10.63 -10.54
CA SER A 46 9.76 9.83 -9.35
C SER A 46 9.29 10.70 -8.19
N VAL A 47 9.93 11.86 -7.95
CA VAL A 47 9.49 12.79 -6.90
C VAL A 47 8.11 13.36 -7.23
N ALA A 48 7.87 13.75 -8.48
CA ALA A 48 6.57 14.29 -8.91
C ALA A 48 5.42 13.28 -8.75
N VAL A 49 5.63 12.03 -9.19
CA VAL A 49 4.66 10.94 -9.01
C VAL A 49 4.40 10.67 -7.53
N ALA A 50 5.46 10.64 -6.71
CA ALA A 50 5.34 10.41 -5.27
C ALA A 50 4.59 11.53 -4.55
N ASN A 51 4.84 12.80 -4.89
CA ASN A 51 4.13 13.95 -4.33
C ASN A 51 2.62 13.85 -4.61
N ALA A 52 2.26 13.57 -5.87
CA ALA A 52 0.85 13.40 -6.25
C ALA A 52 0.21 12.24 -5.49
N PHE A 53 0.85 11.07 -5.46
CA PHE A 53 0.33 9.89 -4.78
C PHE A 53 0.17 10.10 -3.27
N ALA A 54 1.19 10.67 -2.61
CA ALA A 54 1.15 10.95 -1.18
C ALA A 54 0.04 11.93 -0.83
N ALA A 55 -0.19 12.95 -1.66
CA ALA A 55 -1.30 13.90 -1.50
C ALA A 55 -2.67 13.23 -1.70
N LEU A 56 -2.82 12.42 -2.74
CA LEU A 56 -4.08 11.71 -3.06
C LEU A 56 -4.47 10.70 -1.98
N ARG A 57 -3.49 9.96 -1.45
CA ARG A 57 -3.71 8.88 -0.48
C ARG A 57 -3.55 9.31 0.98
N GLY A 58 -3.03 10.50 1.25
CA GLY A 58 -2.73 10.96 2.60
C GLY A 58 -1.70 10.06 3.29
N VAL A 59 -0.63 9.72 2.57
CA VAL A 59 0.47 8.87 3.08
C VAL A 59 1.21 9.60 4.20
N PRO A 60 1.33 9.03 5.40
CA PRO A 60 2.06 9.68 6.49
C PRO A 60 3.51 9.96 6.10
N PRO A 61 4.08 11.15 6.39
CA PRO A 61 5.45 11.48 6.01
C PRO A 61 6.50 10.48 6.52
N ILE A 62 6.29 9.87 7.70
CA ILE A 62 7.18 8.85 8.26
C ILE A 62 7.21 7.56 7.43
N ASN A 63 6.21 7.33 6.59
CA ASN A 63 6.12 6.18 5.70
C ASN A 63 6.84 6.41 4.35
N VAL A 64 7.48 7.56 4.13
CA VAL A 64 8.15 7.87 2.86
C VAL A 64 9.67 7.73 2.99
N LEU A 65 10.28 6.95 2.10
CA LEU A 65 11.73 6.80 1.97
C LEU A 65 12.22 7.46 0.69
N MET A 66 13.04 8.50 0.86
CA MET A 66 13.77 9.15 -0.21
C MET A 66 15.10 8.41 -0.42
N LEU A 67 15.13 7.52 -1.41
CA LEU A 67 16.29 6.69 -1.76
C LEU A 67 16.99 7.28 -3.00
N PRO A 68 18.24 7.79 -2.91
CA PRO A 68 18.92 8.41 -4.04
C PRO A 68 19.47 7.35 -5.00
N TRP A 69 18.59 6.69 -5.75
CA TRP A 69 18.94 5.63 -6.68
C TRP A 69 19.58 6.19 -7.96
N GLN A 70 20.78 5.73 -8.27
CA GLN A 70 21.60 6.18 -9.42
C GLN A 70 21.83 5.09 -10.46
N GLY A 71 21.36 3.86 -10.21
CA GLY A 71 21.50 2.77 -11.17
C GLY A 71 20.47 2.84 -12.30
N GLY A 72 20.52 1.86 -13.21
CA GLY A 72 19.62 1.81 -14.36
C GLY A 72 18.14 1.68 -13.98
N THR A 73 17.27 2.13 -14.88
CA THR A 73 15.80 1.98 -14.76
C THR A 73 15.27 0.71 -15.43
N GLU A 74 16.11 0.01 -16.21
CA GLU A 74 15.74 -1.24 -16.86
C GLU A 74 16.02 -2.45 -15.98
N SER A 75 17.29 -2.70 -15.66
CA SER A 75 17.73 -3.93 -15.00
C SER A 75 18.77 -3.65 -13.93
N ILE A 76 18.77 -4.50 -12.91
CA ILE A 76 19.77 -4.58 -11.84
C ILE A 76 20.07 -6.04 -11.56
N ASP A 77 21.27 -6.40 -11.11
CA ASP A 77 21.52 -7.76 -10.61
C ASP A 77 20.89 -7.98 -9.23
N VAL A 78 20.60 -9.23 -8.89
CA VAL A 78 19.92 -9.62 -7.65
C VAL A 78 20.71 -9.28 -6.39
N LYS A 79 22.05 -9.22 -6.46
CA LYS A 79 22.89 -8.86 -5.32
C LYS A 79 22.74 -7.37 -5.02
N ALA A 80 22.83 -6.51 -6.03
CA ALA A 80 22.58 -5.08 -5.92
C ALA A 80 21.11 -4.79 -5.56
N PHE A 81 20.14 -5.56 -6.07
CA PHE A 81 18.75 -5.46 -5.63
C PHE A 81 18.62 -5.69 -4.12
N ARG A 82 19.26 -6.73 -3.59
CA ARG A 82 19.26 -7.01 -2.15
C ARG A 82 19.92 -5.88 -1.36
N SER A 83 21.12 -5.45 -1.73
CA SER A 83 21.92 -4.50 -0.93
C SER A 83 21.48 -3.04 -1.05
N ASP A 84 21.03 -2.63 -2.24
CA ASP A 84 20.89 -1.21 -2.58
C ASP A 84 19.43 -0.77 -2.67
N LEU A 85 18.48 -1.72 -2.79
CA LEU A 85 17.04 -1.45 -2.82
C LEU A 85 16.31 -2.13 -1.65
N LEU A 86 16.29 -3.46 -1.61
CA LEU A 86 15.44 -4.21 -0.69
C LEU A 86 15.85 -4.03 0.78
N LEU A 87 17.12 -4.25 1.13
CA LEU A 87 17.59 -4.08 2.51
C LEU A 87 17.46 -2.63 3.02
N PRO A 88 17.79 -1.57 2.24
CA PRO A 88 17.55 -0.19 2.65
C PRO A 88 16.07 0.09 2.98
N VAL A 89 15.14 -0.45 2.19
CA VAL A 89 13.70 -0.33 2.45
C VAL A 89 13.32 -1.03 3.76
N LEU A 90 13.69 -2.30 3.93
CA LEU A 90 13.37 -3.08 5.12
C LEU A 90 13.99 -2.49 6.40
N ARG A 91 15.25 -2.05 6.32
CA ARG A 91 15.95 -1.39 7.44
C ARG A 91 15.31 -0.04 7.79
N SER A 92 14.79 0.69 6.81
CA SER A 92 14.09 1.95 7.06
C SER A 92 12.75 1.71 7.76
N ILE A 93 12.00 0.68 7.36
CA ILE A 93 10.77 0.26 8.03
C ILE A 93 11.07 -0.13 9.49
N GLU A 94 12.09 -0.95 9.72
CA GLU A 94 12.49 -1.41 11.06
C GLU A 94 13.02 -0.26 11.93
N GLY A 95 13.94 0.56 11.40
CA GLY A 95 14.55 1.67 12.12
C GLY A 95 13.56 2.76 12.53
N ARG A 96 12.44 2.88 11.79
CA ARG A 96 11.32 3.77 12.11
C ARG A 96 10.24 3.08 12.97
N ARG A 97 10.45 1.82 13.36
CA ARG A 97 9.55 0.97 14.15
C ARG A 97 8.19 0.73 13.48
N LEU A 98 8.18 0.64 12.15
CA LEU A 98 6.95 0.47 11.36
C LEU A 98 6.73 -0.99 10.93
N ALA A 99 7.62 -1.92 11.27
CA ALA A 99 7.53 -3.32 10.81
C ALA A 99 6.22 -4.03 11.22
N SER A 100 5.60 -3.59 12.31
CA SER A 100 4.32 -4.15 12.77
C SER A 100 3.08 -3.55 12.09
N GLN A 101 3.25 -2.48 11.29
CA GLN A 101 2.17 -1.76 10.61
C GLN A 101 2.28 -1.78 9.08
N ILE A 102 3.48 -1.92 8.49
CA ILE A 102 3.64 -1.89 7.03
C ILE A 102 3.27 -3.24 6.41
N ASP A 103 2.35 -3.18 5.47
CA ASP A 103 1.80 -4.31 4.72
C ASP A 103 2.19 -4.25 3.23
N CYS A 104 2.45 -3.04 2.70
CA CYS A 104 2.71 -2.82 1.28
C CYS A 104 3.89 -1.85 1.05
N VAL A 105 4.76 -2.16 0.09
CA VAL A 105 5.80 -1.27 -0.44
C VAL A 105 5.38 -0.76 -1.81
N ALA A 106 5.19 0.54 -1.94
CA ALA A 106 4.95 1.20 -3.22
C ALA A 106 6.26 1.86 -3.69
N TYR A 107 6.79 1.43 -4.83
CA TYR A 107 7.85 2.17 -5.50
C TYR A 107 7.21 3.26 -6.34
N SER A 108 7.77 4.47 -6.36
CA SER A 108 7.39 5.50 -7.32
C SER A 108 7.82 5.09 -8.74
N SER A 109 8.28 6.02 -9.58
CA SER A 109 8.88 5.70 -10.88
C SER A 109 10.41 5.62 -10.82
N ASP A 110 11.04 5.35 -11.96
CA ASP A 110 12.50 5.37 -12.17
C ASP A 110 13.33 4.50 -11.20
N PHE A 111 12.78 3.34 -10.85
CA PHE A 111 13.50 2.19 -10.32
C PHE A 111 13.65 1.11 -11.39
N PRO A 112 14.63 0.19 -11.29
CA PRO A 112 14.76 -0.93 -12.22
C PRO A 112 13.50 -1.79 -12.19
N TRP A 113 12.86 -2.05 -13.32
CA TRP A 113 11.70 -2.94 -13.38
C TRP A 113 12.09 -4.43 -13.44
N ARG A 114 13.30 -4.76 -13.91
CA ARG A 114 13.85 -6.13 -13.99
C ARG A 114 15.00 -6.36 -13.02
N ILE A 115 15.04 -7.55 -12.45
CA ILE A 115 16.12 -8.06 -11.60
C ILE A 115 16.70 -9.30 -12.27
N ASP A 116 17.97 -9.22 -12.66
CA ASP A 116 18.74 -10.35 -13.18
C ASP A 116 19.22 -11.22 -12.02
N PHE A 117 18.89 -12.51 -12.05
CA PHE A 117 19.33 -13.47 -11.04
C PHE A 117 20.14 -14.63 -11.62
N ALA A 118 20.80 -14.45 -12.77
CA ALA A 118 21.57 -15.49 -13.43
C ALA A 118 22.61 -16.16 -12.52
N GLU A 119 23.24 -15.39 -11.63
CA GLU A 119 24.22 -15.89 -10.65
C GLU A 119 23.61 -16.80 -9.56
N GLU A 120 22.29 -16.74 -9.34
CA GLU A 120 21.58 -17.54 -8.33
C GLU A 120 21.03 -18.86 -8.89
N ILE A 121 21.09 -19.07 -10.22
CA ILE A 121 20.56 -20.27 -10.84
C ILE A 121 21.45 -21.50 -10.52
N PRO A 122 20.88 -22.56 -9.91
CA PRO A 122 21.60 -23.81 -9.68
C PRO A 122 22.07 -24.44 -10.99
N ALA A 123 23.24 -25.09 -10.97
CA ALA A 123 23.81 -25.74 -12.16
C ALA A 123 22.83 -26.68 -12.88
N SER A 124 21.97 -27.39 -12.14
CA SER A 124 20.95 -28.30 -12.69
C SER A 124 19.85 -27.61 -13.51
N LEU A 125 19.70 -26.29 -13.39
CA LEU A 125 18.67 -25.50 -14.08
C LEU A 125 19.25 -24.62 -15.20
N LYS A 126 20.58 -24.41 -15.25
CA LYS A 126 21.23 -23.46 -16.17
C LYS A 126 20.98 -23.75 -17.64
N ASP A 127 20.90 -25.02 -18.01
CA ASP A 127 20.74 -25.45 -19.41
C ASP A 127 19.26 -25.54 -19.84
N GLN A 128 18.31 -25.25 -18.94
CA GLN A 128 16.90 -25.24 -19.33
C GLN A 128 16.57 -23.92 -20.05
N GLU A 129 15.87 -24.00 -21.18
CA GLU A 129 15.44 -22.83 -21.95
C GLU A 129 14.71 -21.77 -21.11
N LEU A 130 13.97 -22.22 -20.09
CA LEU A 130 13.27 -21.34 -19.14
C LEU A 130 14.20 -20.37 -18.40
N TYR A 131 15.46 -20.76 -18.21
CA TYR A 131 16.47 -20.00 -17.46
C TYR A 131 17.60 -19.50 -18.36
N LYS A 132 17.36 -19.37 -19.67
CA LYS A 132 18.30 -18.73 -20.60
C LYS A 132 18.57 -17.26 -20.24
N PHE A 133 17.53 -16.57 -19.75
CA PHE A 133 17.60 -15.19 -19.25
C PHE A 133 16.88 -15.09 -17.90
N PRO A 134 17.51 -15.53 -16.79
CA PRO A 134 16.89 -15.59 -15.48
C PRO A 134 16.57 -14.17 -14.98
N SER A 135 15.29 -13.82 -14.98
CA SER A 135 14.84 -12.46 -14.65
C SER A 135 13.55 -12.47 -13.86
N GLY A 136 13.50 -11.61 -12.83
CA GLY A 136 12.34 -11.35 -12.00
C GLY A 136 11.97 -9.87 -12.05
N SER A 137 10.76 -9.52 -11.61
CA SER A 137 10.29 -8.15 -11.52
C SER A 137 10.61 -7.53 -10.17
N LEU A 138 10.79 -6.22 -10.13
CA LEU A 138 10.98 -5.47 -8.88
C LEU A 138 9.90 -5.81 -7.84
N THR A 139 8.64 -5.71 -8.23
CA THR A 139 7.50 -5.91 -7.34
C THR A 139 7.31 -7.37 -6.93
N GLY A 140 7.46 -8.32 -7.86
CA GLY A 140 7.33 -9.75 -7.57
C GLY A 140 8.42 -10.25 -6.62
N MET A 141 9.67 -9.79 -6.81
CA MET A 141 10.77 -10.15 -5.92
C MET A 141 10.72 -9.43 -4.58
N THR A 142 10.28 -8.16 -4.52
CA THR A 142 9.99 -7.49 -3.25
C THR A 142 8.85 -8.19 -2.51
N MET A 143 7.83 -8.68 -3.20
CA MET A 143 6.76 -9.44 -2.55
C MET A 143 7.26 -10.70 -1.86
N LEU A 144 8.17 -11.40 -2.54
CA LEU A 144 8.81 -12.61 -2.06
C LEU A 144 10.09 -12.33 -1.23
N TYR A 145 10.21 -11.17 -0.56
CA TYR A 145 11.45 -10.72 0.08
C TYR A 145 12.12 -11.77 0.98
N GLN A 146 11.36 -12.56 1.74
CA GLN A 146 11.92 -13.61 2.58
C GLN A 146 12.62 -14.70 1.78
N ALA A 147 12.03 -15.10 0.65
CA ALA A 147 12.66 -16.05 -0.27
C ALA A 147 13.88 -15.41 -0.94
N VAL A 148 13.80 -14.15 -1.33
CA VAL A 148 14.91 -13.44 -1.99
C VAL A 148 16.13 -13.27 -1.07
N LEU A 149 15.91 -13.00 0.22
CA LEU A 149 16.98 -12.83 1.21
C LEU A 149 17.48 -14.16 1.79
N SER A 150 16.86 -15.29 1.43
CA SER A 150 17.29 -16.60 1.89
C SER A 150 18.57 -17.04 1.19
N ASN A 151 19.48 -17.66 1.93
CA ASN A 151 20.69 -18.30 1.40
C ASN A 151 20.43 -19.74 0.92
N ALA A 152 19.18 -20.22 0.97
CA ALA A 152 18.80 -21.59 0.62
C ALA A 152 18.54 -21.81 -0.89
N GLY A 153 19.07 -20.94 -1.75
CA GLY A 153 18.81 -20.94 -3.20
C GLY A 153 17.51 -20.19 -3.58
N PRO A 154 17.16 -20.16 -4.88
CA PRO A 154 16.13 -19.27 -5.41
C PRO A 154 14.70 -19.79 -5.17
N ALA A 155 14.28 -19.85 -3.90
CA ALA A 155 12.97 -20.35 -3.49
C ALA A 155 11.78 -19.54 -4.06
N TRP A 156 12.02 -18.36 -4.64
CA TRP A 156 11.02 -17.58 -5.38
C TRP A 156 10.64 -18.21 -6.73
N LEU A 157 11.39 -19.19 -7.23
CA LEU A 157 11.07 -19.96 -8.45
C LEU A 157 10.04 -21.07 -8.22
N ASP A 158 9.71 -21.37 -6.95
CA ASP A 158 8.64 -22.29 -6.58
C ASP A 158 7.33 -21.86 -7.27
N PRO A 159 6.66 -22.73 -8.07
CA PRO A 159 5.36 -22.41 -8.68
C PRO A 159 4.28 -22.03 -7.65
N GLU A 160 4.51 -22.38 -6.38
CA GLU A 160 3.69 -22.05 -5.21
C GLU A 160 4.38 -21.06 -4.25
N ALA A 161 5.30 -20.24 -4.77
CA ALA A 161 6.05 -19.25 -3.98
C ALA A 161 5.13 -18.31 -3.20
N ASN A 162 4.00 -17.91 -3.79
CA ASN A 162 2.99 -17.07 -3.16
C ASN A 162 1.86 -17.90 -2.52
N ARG A 163 1.86 -17.97 -1.18
CA ARG A 163 0.83 -18.61 -0.37
C ARG A 163 -0.30 -17.66 0.04
N TYR A 164 -0.21 -16.38 -0.32
CA TYR A 164 -1.34 -15.45 -0.21
C TYR A 164 -2.36 -15.62 -1.34
N TRP A 165 -1.98 -16.26 -2.46
CA TRP A 165 -2.91 -16.77 -3.48
C TRP A 165 -4.10 -17.53 -2.86
N ARG A 166 -5.31 -17.35 -3.38
CA ARG A 166 -6.51 -18.05 -2.90
C ARG A 166 -6.77 -19.32 -3.72
N PRO A 167 -6.75 -20.51 -3.08
CA PRO A 167 -7.19 -21.74 -3.74
C PRO A 167 -8.63 -21.63 -4.26
N LEU A 168 -8.89 -22.28 -5.39
CA LEU A 168 -10.23 -22.39 -5.98
C LEU A 168 -10.97 -23.59 -5.37
N ASP A 169 -12.26 -23.46 -5.18
CA ASP A 169 -13.15 -24.54 -4.76
C ASP A 169 -13.66 -25.38 -5.96
N ALA A 170 -14.64 -26.24 -5.72
CA ALA A 170 -15.23 -27.10 -6.75
C ALA A 170 -15.94 -26.32 -7.87
N ASP A 171 -16.36 -25.08 -7.60
CA ASP A 171 -17.05 -24.21 -8.55
C ASP A 171 -16.05 -23.36 -9.37
N GLY A 172 -14.74 -23.54 -9.15
CA GLY A 172 -13.69 -22.86 -9.91
C GLY A 172 -13.46 -21.40 -9.49
N VAL A 173 -14.01 -20.98 -8.33
CA VAL A 173 -13.81 -19.66 -7.73
C VAL A 173 -13.30 -19.82 -6.29
N PRO A 174 -12.68 -18.79 -5.69
CA PRO A 174 -12.29 -18.84 -4.29
C PRO A 174 -13.51 -18.63 -3.38
N GLY A 175 -13.65 -19.46 -2.35
CA GLY A 175 -14.73 -19.32 -1.36
C GLY A 175 -14.69 -18.02 -0.53
N ALA A 176 -13.53 -17.36 -0.45
CA ALA A 176 -13.40 -16.07 0.22
C ALA A 176 -12.26 -15.20 -0.34
N THR A 177 -12.40 -13.89 -0.17
CA THR A 177 -11.32 -12.90 -0.26
C THR A 177 -10.83 -12.61 1.14
N LYS A 178 -9.52 -12.57 1.35
CA LYS A 178 -8.91 -12.19 2.63
C LYS A 178 -8.14 -10.89 2.43
N GLY A 179 -8.12 -10.01 3.42
CA GLY A 179 -7.20 -8.89 3.44
C GLY A 179 -5.78 -9.38 3.76
N PHE A 180 -4.80 -8.52 3.53
CA PHE A 180 -3.39 -8.81 3.79
C PHE A 180 -2.87 -8.19 5.09
N ARG A 181 -1.91 -8.89 5.73
CA ARG A 181 -0.99 -8.33 6.74
C ARG A 181 0.43 -8.81 6.50
N GLY A 182 1.39 -7.89 6.55
CA GLY A 182 2.82 -8.19 6.43
C GLY A 182 3.37 -8.97 7.63
N THR A 183 2.69 -8.87 8.79
CA THR A 183 3.03 -9.63 10.00
C THR A 183 2.49 -11.06 10.01
N ALA A 184 1.47 -11.36 9.18
CA ALA A 184 0.87 -12.68 9.10
C ALA A 184 1.82 -13.67 8.42
N GLY A 185 1.94 -14.86 9.01
CA GLY A 185 2.51 -16.01 8.32
C GLY A 185 1.46 -16.68 7.44
N TRP A 186 1.84 -17.20 6.28
CA TRP A 186 0.94 -17.93 5.39
C TRP A 186 1.37 -19.39 5.23
N ALA A 187 0.46 -20.30 5.55
CA ALA A 187 0.63 -21.75 5.42
C ALA A 187 0.42 -22.21 3.97
N ALA A 188 0.82 -23.44 3.65
CA ALA A 188 0.78 -23.98 2.28
C ALA A 188 -0.64 -24.10 1.72
N ASN A 189 -1.64 -24.28 2.59
CA ASN A 189 -3.06 -24.29 2.22
C ASN A 189 -3.63 -22.88 1.98
N GLY A 190 -2.82 -21.85 2.11
CA GLY A 190 -3.21 -20.45 1.95
C GLY A 190 -3.81 -19.82 3.20
N ASP A 191 -3.86 -20.49 4.35
CA ASP A 191 -4.37 -19.85 5.57
C ASP A 191 -3.33 -18.98 6.26
N ALA A 192 -3.80 -17.90 6.87
CA ALA A 192 -2.99 -17.10 7.78
C ALA A 192 -2.77 -17.89 9.08
N VAL A 193 -1.55 -17.85 9.59
CA VAL A 193 -1.13 -18.50 10.82
C VAL A 193 -0.41 -17.49 11.71
N ASP A 194 -0.70 -17.56 13.02
CA ASP A 194 -0.15 -16.62 14.00
C ASP A 194 1.34 -16.86 14.28
N THR A 195 1.81 -18.10 14.09
CA THR A 195 3.22 -18.49 14.25
C THR A 195 3.70 -19.32 13.06
N GLY A 196 4.94 -19.08 12.63
CA GLY A 196 5.51 -19.72 11.44
C GLY A 196 4.94 -19.15 10.13
N GLY A 197 4.91 -19.98 9.09
CA GLY A 197 4.44 -19.59 7.74
C GLY A 197 5.43 -18.72 6.95
N ARG A 198 5.17 -18.56 5.66
CA ARG A 198 5.91 -17.61 4.81
C ARG A 198 5.30 -16.22 5.00
N ARG A 199 6.12 -15.19 5.22
CA ARG A 199 5.67 -13.79 5.26
C ARG A 199 6.02 -13.09 3.95
N TYR A 200 5.21 -12.09 3.64
CA TYR A 200 5.32 -11.32 2.41
C TYR A 200 5.20 -9.83 2.72
N LEU A 201 5.49 -8.99 1.74
CA LEU A 201 5.14 -7.57 1.73
C LEU A 201 4.49 -7.29 0.38
N LEU A 202 3.26 -6.81 0.31
CA LEU A 202 2.70 -6.50 -1.02
C LEU A 202 3.59 -5.47 -1.71
N SER A 203 3.69 -5.52 -3.03
CA SER A 203 4.50 -4.54 -3.76
C SER A 203 3.90 -4.13 -5.08
N VAL A 204 3.93 -2.83 -5.36
CA VAL A 204 3.44 -2.22 -6.60
C VAL A 204 4.38 -1.09 -7.00
N MET A 205 4.52 -0.83 -8.30
CA MET A 205 5.19 0.36 -8.83
C MET A 205 4.12 1.36 -9.27
N LEU A 206 4.19 2.63 -8.86
CA LEU A 206 3.15 3.62 -9.16
C LEU A 206 3.07 3.93 -10.66
N GLY A 207 4.21 3.87 -11.35
CA GLY A 207 4.30 4.04 -12.79
C GLY A 207 5.73 3.81 -13.29
N VAL A 208 5.88 3.56 -14.59
CA VAL A 208 7.20 3.49 -15.25
C VAL A 208 7.30 4.67 -16.19
N THR A 209 8.26 5.57 -15.99
CA THR A 209 8.39 6.82 -16.75
C THR A 209 9.47 6.80 -17.83
N SER A 210 10.13 5.65 -18.03
CA SER A 210 11.19 5.47 -19.02
C SER A 210 10.72 4.69 -20.26
N GLY A 211 11.37 4.93 -21.40
CA GLY A 211 11.14 4.19 -22.65
C GLY A 211 9.69 4.27 -23.15
N ARG A 212 9.07 3.10 -23.39
CA ARG A 212 7.65 2.91 -23.76
C ARG A 212 6.71 2.97 -22.55
N GLY A 213 7.18 3.45 -21.40
CA GLY A 213 6.40 3.72 -20.20
C GLY A 213 5.38 4.86 -20.39
N ASN A 214 5.08 5.57 -19.32
CA ASN A 214 4.13 6.67 -19.26
C ASN A 214 4.82 8.01 -19.01
N THR A 215 4.15 9.10 -19.32
CA THR A 215 4.58 10.41 -18.82
C THR A 215 4.12 10.61 -17.37
N VAL A 216 4.78 11.49 -16.60
CA VAL A 216 4.33 11.84 -15.24
C VAL A 216 2.84 12.24 -15.22
N PRO A 217 2.34 13.11 -16.12
CA PRO A 217 0.91 13.45 -16.15
C PRO A 217 0.00 12.26 -16.43
N GLU A 218 0.41 11.28 -17.25
CA GLU A 218 -0.37 10.05 -17.47
C GLU A 218 -0.48 9.22 -16.18
N VAL A 219 0.64 9.02 -15.47
CA VAL A 219 0.66 8.30 -14.19
C VAL A 219 -0.21 9.01 -13.16
N VAL A 220 -0.02 10.33 -12.98
CA VAL A 220 -0.78 11.12 -12.00
C VAL A 220 -2.28 11.08 -12.29
N ARG A 221 -2.71 11.18 -13.56
CA ARG A 221 -4.13 11.04 -13.92
C ARG A 221 -4.69 9.66 -13.61
N ALA A 222 -3.92 8.59 -13.84
CA ALA A 222 -4.35 7.24 -13.51
C ALA A 222 -4.49 7.06 -11.99
N LEU A 223 -3.57 7.60 -11.19
CA LEU A 223 -3.62 7.56 -9.72
C LEU A 223 -4.79 8.38 -9.15
N ASP A 224 -5.06 9.57 -9.70
CA ASP A 224 -6.20 10.41 -9.31
C ASP A 224 -7.55 9.72 -9.62
N SER A 225 -7.66 9.17 -10.83
CA SER A 225 -8.80 8.33 -11.25
C SER A 225 -8.98 7.12 -10.32
N ALA A 226 -7.89 6.45 -9.94
CA ALA A 226 -7.92 5.32 -9.01
C ALA A 226 -8.37 5.72 -7.60
N ALA A 227 -7.85 6.84 -7.06
CA ALA A 227 -8.19 7.33 -5.73
C ALA A 227 -9.65 7.78 -5.64
N SER A 228 -10.16 8.45 -6.67
CA SER A 228 -11.55 8.92 -6.71
C SER A 228 -12.58 7.79 -6.84
N ALA A 229 -12.16 6.59 -7.26
CA ALA A 229 -13.04 5.45 -7.45
C ALA A 229 -13.37 4.69 -6.15
N ASP A 230 -12.61 4.87 -5.07
CA ASP A 230 -12.74 4.11 -3.82
C ASP A 230 -14.17 4.12 -3.27
N GLY A 231 -14.75 2.93 -3.12
CA GLY A 231 -16.11 2.73 -2.58
C GLY A 231 -17.24 3.34 -3.41
N THR A 232 -16.97 3.77 -4.65
CA THR A 232 -17.99 4.33 -5.55
C THR A 232 -18.86 3.28 -6.22
N GLN A 233 -18.41 2.02 -6.27
CA GLN A 233 -19.07 0.90 -6.96
C GLN A 233 -19.46 1.29 -8.40
N PRO A 234 -18.47 1.52 -9.29
CA PRO A 234 -18.71 2.10 -10.61
C PRO A 234 -19.72 1.26 -11.42
N PRO A 235 -20.76 1.88 -12.02
CA PRO A 235 -21.82 1.17 -12.73
C PRO A 235 -21.39 0.81 -14.15
N GLY A 236 -20.47 -0.14 -14.28
CA GLY A 236 -19.97 -0.62 -15.57
C GLY A 236 -19.84 -2.13 -15.67
N THR A 237 -19.26 -2.57 -16.79
CA THR A 237 -19.10 -3.98 -17.15
C THR A 237 -17.64 -4.40 -17.03
N ILE A 238 -17.40 -5.56 -16.40
CA ILE A 238 -16.11 -6.24 -16.43
C ILE A 238 -16.08 -7.16 -17.65
N TYR A 239 -15.17 -6.89 -18.60
CA TYR A 239 -15.08 -7.63 -19.86
C TYR A 239 -13.99 -8.70 -19.80
N PHE A 240 -14.36 -9.94 -20.09
CA PHE A 240 -13.47 -11.07 -20.28
C PHE A 240 -13.39 -11.39 -21.77
N VAL A 241 -12.23 -11.17 -22.38
CA VAL A 241 -12.07 -11.25 -23.84
C VAL A 241 -11.51 -12.61 -24.24
N THR A 242 -12.20 -13.30 -25.16
CA THR A 242 -11.79 -14.59 -25.71
C THR A 242 -11.36 -14.51 -27.19
N ASN A 243 -10.30 -15.22 -27.55
CA ASN A 243 -9.83 -15.43 -28.92
C ASN A 243 -9.05 -16.76 -29.01
N SER A 244 -8.49 -17.07 -30.18
CA SER A 244 -7.75 -18.32 -30.43
C SER A 244 -6.26 -18.29 -30.00
N ASP A 245 -5.75 -17.17 -29.48
CA ASP A 245 -4.35 -17.08 -29.01
C ASP A 245 -4.14 -17.93 -27.74
N ILE A 246 -2.97 -18.54 -27.61
CA ILE A 246 -2.58 -19.31 -26.42
C ILE A 246 -2.66 -18.46 -25.15
N ARG A 247 -2.37 -17.16 -25.26
CA ARG A 247 -2.46 -16.17 -24.19
C ARG A 247 -3.86 -16.09 -23.57
N THR A 248 -4.87 -16.29 -24.41
CA THR A 248 -6.27 -16.25 -23.99
C THR A 248 -6.74 -17.63 -23.55
N THR A 249 -6.47 -18.67 -24.34
CA THR A 249 -6.92 -20.03 -24.05
C THR A 249 -6.29 -20.63 -22.79
N THR A 250 -5.14 -20.09 -22.34
CA THR A 250 -4.55 -20.42 -21.03
C THR A 250 -5.48 -20.05 -19.86
N ARG A 251 -6.34 -19.03 -20.01
CA ARG A 251 -7.14 -18.47 -18.89
C ARG A 251 -8.64 -18.53 -19.12
N SER A 252 -9.09 -18.56 -20.37
CA SER A 252 -10.50 -18.51 -20.71
C SER A 252 -11.38 -19.63 -20.14
N PRO A 253 -10.87 -20.86 -19.85
CA PRO A 253 -11.66 -21.85 -19.14
C PRO A 253 -12.17 -21.39 -17.76
N ALA A 254 -11.46 -20.45 -17.12
CA ALA A 254 -11.85 -19.90 -15.82
C ALA A 254 -12.83 -18.72 -15.90
N PHE A 255 -13.14 -18.20 -17.09
CA PHE A 255 -13.98 -17.00 -17.22
C PHE A 255 -15.46 -17.26 -16.86
N PRO A 256 -16.12 -18.34 -17.34
CA PRO A 256 -17.53 -18.56 -17.04
C PRO A 256 -17.89 -18.56 -15.54
N PRO A 257 -17.21 -19.34 -14.67
CA PRO A 257 -17.57 -19.36 -13.24
C PRO A 257 -17.31 -18.02 -12.54
N VAL A 258 -16.27 -17.29 -12.95
CA VAL A 258 -15.99 -15.94 -12.42
C VAL A 258 -17.06 -14.93 -12.85
N VAL A 259 -17.49 -14.98 -14.10
CA VAL A 259 -18.54 -14.10 -14.64
C VAL A 259 -19.88 -14.38 -13.94
N GLU A 260 -20.21 -15.65 -13.72
CA GLU A 260 -21.41 -16.05 -12.97
C GLU A 260 -21.40 -15.48 -11.54
N GLU A 261 -20.28 -15.64 -10.84
CA GLU A 261 -20.13 -15.15 -9.47
C GLU A 261 -20.15 -13.61 -9.38
N LEU A 262 -19.52 -12.90 -10.32
CA LEU A 262 -19.60 -11.43 -10.41
C LEU A 262 -21.05 -10.96 -10.62
N ASN A 263 -21.78 -11.62 -11.53
CA ASN A 263 -23.19 -11.31 -11.77
C ASN A 263 -24.06 -11.63 -10.53
N ARG A 264 -23.72 -12.68 -9.76
CA ARG A 264 -24.37 -13.00 -8.47
C ARG A 264 -24.15 -11.90 -7.42
N LEU A 265 -22.98 -11.27 -7.43
CA LEU A 265 -22.67 -10.07 -6.63
C LEU A 265 -23.34 -8.79 -7.17
N GLY A 266 -24.06 -8.86 -8.29
CA GLY A 266 -24.73 -7.72 -8.91
C GLY A 266 -23.78 -6.83 -9.75
N ILE A 267 -22.58 -7.32 -10.05
CA ILE A 267 -21.59 -6.61 -10.88
C ILE A 267 -21.66 -7.18 -12.28
N LYS A 268 -21.92 -6.33 -13.26
CA LYS A 268 -22.08 -6.76 -14.64
C LYS A 268 -20.75 -7.29 -15.18
N ALA A 269 -20.76 -8.52 -15.66
CA ALA A 269 -19.59 -9.15 -16.28
C ALA A 269 -20.00 -9.91 -17.54
N GLU A 270 -19.18 -9.80 -18.59
CA GLU A 270 -19.46 -10.39 -19.90
C GLU A 270 -18.23 -11.04 -20.51
N VAL A 271 -18.43 -12.19 -21.15
CA VAL A 271 -17.44 -12.79 -22.05
C VAL A 271 -17.70 -12.29 -23.46
N VAL A 272 -16.68 -11.71 -24.10
CA VAL A 272 -16.77 -11.16 -25.46
C VAL A 272 -15.65 -11.71 -26.34
N SER A 273 -15.89 -11.83 -27.64
CA SER A 273 -14.87 -12.30 -28.59
C SER A 273 -14.04 -11.14 -29.16
N GLY A 274 -12.73 -11.33 -29.30
CA GLY A 274 -11.84 -10.38 -29.98
C GLY A 274 -10.50 -10.15 -29.26
N THR A 275 -9.94 -8.95 -29.44
CA THR A 275 -8.69 -8.53 -28.77
C THR A 275 -8.97 -7.57 -27.61
N LEU A 276 -9.94 -6.68 -27.79
CA LEU A 276 -10.40 -5.70 -26.81
C LEU A 276 -11.92 -5.53 -26.94
N PRO A 277 -12.64 -5.12 -25.87
CA PRO A 277 -14.02 -4.66 -26.01
C PRO A 277 -14.09 -3.49 -26.99
N GLN A 278 -15.07 -3.52 -27.91
CA GLN A 278 -15.21 -2.52 -28.99
C GLN A 278 -16.35 -1.55 -28.69
N GLY A 279 -16.08 -0.25 -28.71
CA GLY A 279 -17.07 0.81 -28.55
C GLY A 279 -17.71 0.91 -27.16
N GLN A 280 -17.19 0.19 -26.15
CA GLN A 280 -17.80 0.11 -24.83
C GLN A 280 -17.43 1.32 -23.98
N LYS A 281 -18.42 1.99 -23.38
CA LYS A 281 -18.21 3.23 -22.61
C LYS A 281 -18.10 3.02 -21.11
N ASP A 282 -18.16 1.78 -20.67
CA ASP A 282 -18.39 1.38 -19.29
C ASP A 282 -17.41 0.29 -18.82
N VAL A 283 -16.17 0.26 -19.34
CA VAL A 283 -15.19 -0.77 -18.97
C VAL A 283 -14.75 -0.59 -17.51
N ALA A 284 -15.39 -1.32 -16.59
CA ALA A 284 -15.09 -1.33 -15.16
C ALA A 284 -13.97 -2.32 -14.79
N GLY A 285 -13.63 -3.22 -15.71
CA GLY A 285 -12.50 -4.14 -15.61
C GLY A 285 -12.28 -4.84 -16.95
N LEU A 286 -11.06 -5.29 -17.19
CA LEU A 286 -10.71 -6.01 -18.41
C LEU A 286 -9.76 -7.16 -18.10
N MET A 287 -10.00 -8.29 -18.76
CA MET A 287 -9.05 -9.39 -18.88
C MET A 287 -8.97 -9.83 -20.34
N THR A 288 -7.78 -9.74 -20.95
CA THR A 288 -7.54 -10.11 -22.35
C THR A 288 -6.21 -10.87 -22.52
N GLY A 289 -5.96 -11.45 -23.68
CA GLY A 289 -4.71 -12.14 -23.99
C GLY A 289 -4.30 -11.89 -25.44
N THR A 290 -3.27 -11.07 -25.64
CA THR A 290 -2.78 -10.72 -26.98
C THR A 290 -1.35 -10.18 -26.94
N ALA A 291 -0.59 -10.45 -28.00
CA ALA A 291 0.73 -9.85 -28.20
C ALA A 291 0.65 -8.32 -28.33
N ASP A 292 -0.32 -7.85 -29.11
CA ASP A 292 -0.48 -6.44 -29.47
C ASP A 292 -1.94 -6.02 -29.45
N PHE A 293 -2.17 -4.75 -29.11
CA PHE A 293 -3.51 -4.15 -29.14
C PHE A 293 -3.45 -2.64 -29.38
N ASP A 294 -4.54 -2.11 -29.96
CA ASP A 294 -4.76 -0.67 -30.14
C ASP A 294 -5.93 -0.21 -29.27
N TRP A 295 -5.61 0.33 -28.09
CA TRP A 295 -6.63 0.84 -27.18
C TRP A 295 -7.42 2.01 -27.79
N PRO A 296 -6.79 3.09 -28.31
CA PRO A 296 -7.51 4.16 -29.01
C PRO A 296 -8.44 3.64 -30.12
N GLY A 297 -7.97 2.70 -30.93
CA GLY A 297 -8.74 2.10 -32.03
C GLY A 297 -9.99 1.34 -31.58
N SER A 298 -9.99 0.77 -30.37
CA SER A 298 -11.17 0.11 -29.78
C SER A 298 -12.35 1.05 -29.55
N LYS A 299 -12.09 2.36 -29.43
CA LYS A 299 -13.07 3.41 -29.06
C LYS A 299 -13.78 3.15 -27.73
N SER A 300 -13.20 2.30 -26.88
CA SER A 300 -13.72 2.00 -25.55
C SER A 300 -13.20 2.99 -24.49
N THR A 301 -13.89 3.08 -23.37
CA THR A 301 -13.58 3.99 -22.26
C THR A 301 -13.48 3.19 -20.97
N ILE A 302 -12.33 3.34 -20.29
CA ILE A 302 -12.07 2.76 -18.97
C ILE A 302 -12.75 3.63 -17.92
N LEU A 303 -13.49 3.02 -17.00
CA LEU A 303 -14.05 3.70 -15.85
C LEU A 303 -13.00 3.84 -14.72
N PRO A 304 -13.11 4.88 -13.88
CA PRO A 304 -12.26 5.04 -12.71
C PRO A 304 -12.21 3.77 -11.84
N GLY A 305 -11.01 3.42 -11.39
CA GLY A 305 -10.78 2.24 -10.56
C GLY A 305 -10.60 0.93 -11.32
N ALA A 306 -10.76 0.85 -12.64
CA ALA A 306 -10.67 -0.42 -13.35
C ALA A 306 -9.27 -1.06 -13.32
N ILE A 307 -9.21 -2.37 -13.07
CA ILE A 307 -8.03 -3.20 -13.38
C ILE A 307 -8.16 -3.71 -14.82
N CYS A 308 -7.15 -3.41 -15.65
CA CYS A 308 -7.07 -3.90 -17.02
C CYS A 308 -5.83 -4.78 -17.17
N GLU A 309 -6.04 -6.06 -17.44
CA GLU A 309 -4.97 -7.06 -17.48
C GLU A 309 -4.88 -7.72 -18.86
N ASN A 310 -3.65 -7.86 -19.36
CA ASN A 310 -3.35 -8.59 -20.59
C ASN A 310 -2.28 -9.64 -20.33
N LEU A 311 -2.62 -10.92 -20.51
CA LEU A 311 -1.62 -11.97 -20.51
C LEU A 311 -0.87 -11.89 -21.83
N THR A 312 0.39 -11.52 -21.73
CA THR A 312 1.34 -11.56 -22.82
C THR A 312 2.75 -11.67 -22.26
N SER A 313 3.64 -12.30 -23.00
CA SER A 313 5.07 -12.21 -22.70
C SER A 313 5.51 -10.75 -22.76
N TYR A 314 6.59 -10.38 -22.08
CA TYR A 314 7.21 -9.05 -22.19
C TYR A 314 6.30 -7.82 -21.93
N GLY A 315 5.09 -7.99 -21.37
CA GLY A 315 4.18 -6.86 -21.12
C GLY A 315 4.72 -5.83 -20.14
N GLY A 316 5.78 -6.18 -19.40
CA GLY A 316 6.54 -5.31 -18.49
C GLY A 316 7.90 -4.89 -19.04
N ILE A 317 8.14 -4.99 -20.35
CA ILE A 317 9.36 -4.47 -21.00
C ILE A 317 9.05 -3.16 -21.70
N PHE A 318 9.79 -2.12 -21.34
CA PHE A 318 9.57 -0.75 -21.82
C PHE A 318 10.63 -0.29 -22.82
N THR A 319 11.52 -1.18 -23.27
CA THR A 319 12.50 -0.84 -24.31
C THR A 319 11.85 -0.83 -25.70
N PRO A 320 12.39 -0.05 -26.67
CA PRO A 320 11.90 -0.05 -28.05
C PRO A 320 12.10 -1.39 -28.78
N THR A 321 12.94 -2.28 -28.24
CA THR A 321 13.39 -3.51 -28.90
C THR A 321 12.37 -4.66 -28.88
N VAL A 322 11.30 -4.53 -28.09
CA VAL A 322 10.25 -5.54 -27.99
C VAL A 322 8.99 -5.02 -28.68
N GLY A 323 8.38 -5.83 -29.57
CA GLY A 323 7.21 -5.44 -30.35
C GLY A 323 5.91 -5.36 -29.54
N GLN A 324 5.71 -6.32 -28.62
CA GLN A 324 4.46 -6.47 -27.87
C GLN A 324 4.04 -5.21 -27.11
N THR A 325 2.73 -5.02 -26.95
CA THR A 325 2.17 -3.83 -26.30
C THR A 325 2.37 -3.89 -24.77
N PRO A 326 3.07 -2.92 -24.15
CA PRO A 326 3.32 -2.92 -22.71
C PRO A 326 2.09 -2.52 -21.90
N LEU A 327 2.09 -2.89 -20.63
CA LEU A 327 1.02 -2.56 -19.66
C LEU A 327 0.76 -1.04 -19.55
N SER A 328 1.75 -0.21 -19.87
CA SER A 328 1.64 1.27 -19.84
C SER A 328 0.56 1.80 -20.78
N ALA A 329 0.16 1.03 -21.79
CA ALA A 329 -0.97 1.38 -22.66
C ALA A 329 -2.29 1.45 -21.89
N PHE A 330 -2.53 0.57 -20.92
CA PHE A 330 -3.72 0.64 -20.07
C PHE A 330 -3.64 1.75 -19.03
N ILE A 331 -2.48 1.98 -18.44
CA ILE A 331 -2.27 3.11 -17.51
C ILE A 331 -2.53 4.43 -18.23
N ARG A 332 -2.01 4.60 -19.45
CA ARG A 332 -2.27 5.77 -20.31
C ARG A 332 -3.76 5.96 -20.60
N ALA A 333 -4.48 4.85 -20.74
CA ALA A 333 -5.92 4.84 -20.99
C ALA A 333 -6.77 5.08 -19.73
N GLY A 334 -6.16 5.20 -18.55
CA GLY A 334 -6.84 5.52 -17.28
C GLY A 334 -7.14 4.32 -16.38
N ALA A 335 -6.56 3.15 -16.64
CA ALA A 335 -6.66 2.01 -15.72
C ALA A 335 -6.01 2.33 -14.38
N ALA A 336 -6.64 1.91 -13.28
CA ALA A 336 -6.10 2.06 -11.92
C ALA A 336 -4.88 1.16 -11.70
N GLY A 337 -4.78 0.07 -12.45
CA GLY A 337 -3.54 -0.68 -12.57
C GLY A 337 -3.61 -1.80 -13.60
N SER A 338 -2.43 -2.34 -13.86
CA SER A 338 -2.17 -3.41 -14.81
C SER A 338 -0.91 -4.18 -14.38
N SER A 339 -0.57 -5.23 -15.12
CA SER A 339 0.67 -5.97 -14.90
C SER A 339 1.28 -6.45 -16.20
N GLY A 340 2.57 -6.77 -16.17
CA GLY A 340 3.25 -7.36 -17.31
C GLY A 340 4.51 -8.10 -16.90
N THR A 341 4.89 -9.12 -17.67
CA THR A 341 6.09 -9.89 -17.37
C THR A 341 7.34 -9.19 -17.90
N VAL A 342 8.41 -9.19 -17.11
CA VAL A 342 9.66 -8.48 -17.44
C VAL A 342 10.65 -9.30 -18.27
N ILE A 343 10.25 -10.52 -18.60
CA ILE A 343 10.95 -11.49 -19.45
C ILE A 343 9.90 -12.48 -19.99
N GLU A 344 10.32 -13.44 -20.82
CA GLU A 344 9.49 -14.54 -21.30
C GLU A 344 9.07 -15.44 -20.13
N PRO A 345 7.77 -15.53 -19.80
CA PRO A 345 7.29 -16.36 -18.71
C PRO A 345 6.86 -17.76 -19.15
N TYR A 346 6.69 -18.00 -20.47
CA TYR A 346 5.83 -19.04 -21.06
C TYR A 346 4.35 -18.84 -20.67
N ALA A 347 3.42 -19.42 -21.43
CA ALA A 347 1.99 -19.37 -21.15
C ALA A 347 1.59 -20.30 -19.97
N LEU A 348 2.16 -20.06 -18.79
CA LEU A 348 1.92 -20.82 -17.56
C LEU A 348 1.01 -20.03 -16.63
N GLN A 349 -0.23 -20.49 -16.42
CA GLN A 349 -1.24 -19.79 -15.60
C GLN A 349 -0.73 -19.36 -14.22
N ALA A 350 0.13 -20.16 -13.57
CA ALA A 350 0.66 -19.84 -12.24
C ALA A 350 1.44 -18.50 -12.19
N LYS A 351 2.00 -18.05 -13.33
CA LYS A 351 2.82 -16.83 -13.43
C LYS A 351 2.03 -15.58 -13.78
N PHE A 352 0.73 -15.72 -14.07
CA PHE A 352 -0.14 -14.62 -14.46
C PHE A 352 -1.33 -14.49 -13.52
N PRO A 353 -1.95 -13.31 -13.45
CA PRO A 353 -3.23 -13.14 -12.81
C PRO A 353 -4.28 -14.10 -13.39
N HIS A 354 -4.93 -14.85 -12.50
CA HIS A 354 -6.11 -15.64 -12.77
C HIS A 354 -7.36 -14.75 -12.81
N ALA A 355 -8.44 -15.24 -13.43
CA ALA A 355 -9.66 -14.46 -13.66
C ALA A 355 -10.33 -13.94 -12.38
N VAL A 356 -10.09 -14.63 -11.27
CA VAL A 356 -10.56 -14.27 -9.93
C VAL A 356 -10.00 -12.95 -9.41
N ILE A 357 -9.03 -12.33 -10.08
CA ILE A 357 -8.58 -10.96 -9.75
C ILE A 357 -9.73 -9.97 -9.75
N GLN A 358 -10.61 -10.05 -10.76
CA GLN A 358 -11.77 -9.18 -10.85
C GLN A 358 -12.77 -9.47 -9.73
N LEU A 359 -12.90 -10.74 -9.32
CA LEU A 359 -13.76 -11.16 -8.22
C LEU A 359 -13.23 -10.72 -6.84
N HIS A 360 -11.93 -10.85 -6.57
CA HIS A 360 -11.34 -10.34 -5.33
C HIS A 360 -11.52 -8.83 -5.19
N TYR A 361 -11.32 -8.13 -6.30
CA TYR A 361 -11.45 -6.69 -6.38
C TYR A 361 -12.90 -6.23 -6.19
N ALA A 362 -13.85 -6.90 -6.86
CA ALA A 362 -15.29 -6.76 -6.69
C ALA A 362 -15.78 -7.02 -5.27
N ARG A 363 -15.14 -7.95 -4.54
CA ARG A 363 -15.45 -8.22 -3.13
C ARG A 363 -14.92 -7.14 -2.19
N GLY A 364 -14.04 -6.24 -2.64
CA GLY A 364 -13.54 -5.10 -1.87
C GLY A 364 -12.05 -5.15 -1.52
N ALA A 365 -11.28 -6.11 -2.05
CA ALA A 365 -9.83 -6.10 -1.92
C ALA A 365 -9.22 -4.82 -2.50
N THR A 366 -8.07 -4.40 -1.98
CA THR A 366 -7.25 -3.41 -2.71
C THR A 366 -6.71 -3.98 -4.01
N LEU A 367 -6.27 -3.12 -4.92
CA LEU A 367 -5.62 -3.54 -6.16
C LEU A 367 -4.44 -4.47 -5.88
N ALA A 368 -3.56 -4.11 -4.92
CA ALA A 368 -2.44 -4.96 -4.56
C ALA A 368 -2.90 -6.33 -4.02
N GLU A 369 -3.90 -6.34 -3.14
CA GLU A 369 -4.46 -7.58 -2.60
C GLU A 369 -5.10 -8.45 -3.68
N ALA A 370 -5.83 -7.84 -4.62
CA ALA A 370 -6.45 -8.55 -5.74
C ALA A 370 -5.40 -9.20 -6.64
N PHE A 371 -4.31 -8.50 -6.99
CA PHE A 371 -3.20 -9.07 -7.76
C PHE A 371 -2.57 -10.27 -7.04
N TYR A 372 -2.16 -10.11 -5.78
CA TYR A 372 -1.43 -11.17 -5.07
C TYR A 372 -2.31 -12.29 -4.52
N GLN A 373 -3.63 -12.11 -4.44
CA GLN A 373 -4.56 -13.24 -4.29
C GLN A 373 -4.76 -14.00 -5.60
N SER A 374 -4.34 -13.41 -6.73
CA SER A 374 -4.62 -13.90 -8.08
C SER A 374 -3.39 -14.32 -8.90
N VAL A 375 -2.18 -14.33 -8.34
CA VAL A 375 -1.01 -14.94 -9.00
C VAL A 375 -0.27 -15.86 -8.04
N ARG A 376 0.04 -17.09 -8.48
CA ARG A 376 0.66 -18.12 -7.61
C ARG A 376 2.20 -18.03 -7.57
N SER A 377 2.80 -17.55 -8.65
CA SER A 377 4.25 -17.37 -8.83
C SER A 377 4.54 -15.96 -9.38
N PRO A 378 4.52 -14.91 -8.52
CA PRO A 378 4.59 -13.52 -8.97
C PRO A 378 5.98 -13.04 -9.41
N TYR A 379 7.03 -13.84 -9.25
CA TYR A 379 8.41 -13.32 -9.33
C TYR A 379 8.78 -12.63 -10.65
N GLN A 380 8.08 -12.90 -11.76
CA GLN A 380 8.31 -12.25 -13.08
C GLN A 380 7.31 -11.13 -13.39
N LEU A 381 6.27 -10.97 -12.58
CA LEU A 381 5.13 -10.11 -12.87
C LEU A 381 5.38 -8.74 -12.25
N LEU A 382 5.52 -7.70 -13.08
CA LEU A 382 5.57 -6.33 -12.61
C LEU A 382 4.14 -5.82 -12.44
N VAL A 383 3.72 -5.53 -11.21
CA VAL A 383 2.42 -4.91 -10.91
C VAL A 383 2.59 -3.39 -10.89
N VAL A 384 1.78 -2.67 -11.67
CA VAL A 384 1.86 -1.20 -11.81
C VAL A 384 0.50 -0.56 -11.61
N GLY A 385 0.45 0.52 -10.84
CA GLY A 385 -0.77 1.30 -10.59
C GLY A 385 -0.90 1.75 -9.13
N ASP A 386 -2.13 2.00 -8.70
CA ASP A 386 -2.42 2.42 -7.33
C ASP A 386 -2.66 1.20 -6.41
N PRO A 387 -1.75 0.89 -5.46
CA PRO A 387 -1.88 -0.29 -4.59
C PRO A 387 -3.09 -0.25 -3.65
N LEU A 388 -3.63 0.94 -3.35
CA LEU A 388 -4.70 1.14 -2.37
C LEU A 388 -6.08 1.28 -3.00
N CYS A 389 -6.17 1.38 -4.33
CA CYS A 389 -7.45 1.50 -5.04
C CYS A 389 -8.36 0.32 -4.73
N ARG A 390 -9.63 0.58 -4.42
CA ARG A 390 -10.65 -0.42 -4.05
C ARG A 390 -12.07 0.11 -4.31
N PRO A 391 -12.51 0.12 -5.57
CA PRO A 391 -13.75 0.78 -5.95
C PRO A 391 -15.02 0.10 -5.41
N TRP A 392 -14.96 -1.20 -5.09
CA TRP A 392 -16.10 -1.94 -4.52
C TRP A 392 -16.04 -2.12 -2.99
N ALA A 393 -15.05 -1.55 -2.30
CA ALA A 393 -14.96 -1.65 -0.85
C ALA A 393 -16.06 -0.82 -0.15
N VAL A 394 -16.50 -1.30 1.02
CA VAL A 394 -17.37 -0.54 1.91
C VAL A 394 -16.54 -0.05 3.09
N PHE A 395 -16.52 1.26 3.28
CA PHE A 395 -15.72 1.90 4.31
C PHE A 395 -16.57 2.27 5.53
N PRO A 396 -16.15 1.92 6.76
CA PRO A 396 -16.76 2.51 7.94
C PRO A 396 -16.53 4.03 7.94
N ARG A 397 -17.57 4.80 8.28
CA ARG A 397 -17.47 6.23 8.56
C ARG A 397 -17.06 6.38 10.01
N VAL A 398 -15.93 7.04 10.25
CA VAL A 398 -15.32 7.17 11.57
C VAL A 398 -15.50 8.58 12.09
N GLU A 399 -15.84 8.68 13.38
CA GLU A 399 -15.95 9.93 14.11
C GLU A 399 -15.26 9.78 15.47
N VAL A 400 -14.66 10.86 15.97
CA VAL A 400 -14.19 10.95 17.35
C VAL A 400 -14.98 12.07 18.01
N VAL A 401 -15.90 11.71 18.91
CA VAL A 401 -16.93 12.63 19.41
C VAL A 401 -16.36 13.68 20.36
N SER A 402 -15.54 13.23 21.32
CA SER A 402 -14.89 14.09 22.30
C SER A 402 -13.73 13.40 22.98
N THR A 403 -13.00 14.15 23.81
CA THR A 403 -12.25 13.53 24.91
C THR A 403 -13.19 13.05 26.01
N ALA A 404 -12.72 12.19 26.91
CA ALA A 404 -13.47 11.83 28.13
C ALA A 404 -13.87 13.05 29.01
N GLY A 405 -13.22 14.22 28.82
CA GLY A 405 -13.58 15.48 29.46
C GLY A 405 -14.68 16.29 28.74
N GLY A 406 -15.29 15.74 27.68
CA GLY A 406 -16.35 16.40 26.91
C GLY A 406 -15.87 17.46 25.91
N GLN A 407 -14.55 17.60 25.71
CA GLN A 407 -13.99 18.53 24.74
C GLN A 407 -14.14 17.97 23.31
N VAL A 408 -14.79 18.73 22.43
CA VAL A 408 -14.90 18.42 21.01
C VAL A 408 -13.53 18.57 20.35
N ILE A 409 -13.18 17.62 19.47
CA ILE A 409 -11.90 17.63 18.77
C ILE A 409 -12.06 18.26 17.39
N GLU A 410 -11.67 19.53 17.28
CA GLU A 410 -11.68 20.31 16.03
C GLU A 410 -10.25 20.55 15.49
N PRO A 411 -10.08 20.89 14.20
CA PRO A 411 -8.77 21.17 13.63
C PRO A 411 -8.02 22.25 14.42
N GLY A 412 -6.80 21.92 14.85
CA GLY A 412 -5.91 22.83 15.59
C GLY A 412 -6.19 22.94 17.09
N VAL A 413 -7.15 22.18 17.63
CA VAL A 413 -7.43 22.17 19.06
C VAL A 413 -6.17 21.84 19.87
N SER A 414 -5.99 22.55 20.99
CA SER A 414 -4.88 22.30 21.91
C SER A 414 -5.26 21.24 22.95
N LEU A 415 -4.40 20.23 23.09
CA LEU A 415 -4.56 19.09 23.99
C LEU A 415 -3.32 19.00 24.91
N SER A 416 -3.53 18.55 26.15
CA SER A 416 -2.47 18.50 27.17
C SER A 416 -2.73 17.36 28.16
N GLY A 417 -1.66 16.82 28.70
CA GLY A 417 -1.67 15.70 29.65
C GLY A 417 -2.21 14.40 29.05
N ARG A 418 -2.83 13.60 29.91
CA ARG A 418 -3.51 12.35 29.55
C ARG A 418 -4.93 12.66 29.08
N ILE A 419 -5.25 12.19 27.89
CA ILE A 419 -6.59 12.28 27.31
C ILE A 419 -7.01 10.89 26.82
N GLU A 420 -8.32 10.72 26.66
CA GLU A 420 -8.91 9.52 26.08
C GLU A 420 -9.84 9.93 24.96
N LEU A 421 -9.63 9.39 23.76
CA LEU A 421 -10.49 9.63 22.62
C LEU A 421 -11.65 8.64 22.62
N GLU A 422 -12.87 9.13 22.32
CA GLU A 422 -14.06 8.29 22.16
C GLU A 422 -14.39 8.08 20.68
N PRO A 423 -13.91 6.98 20.06
CA PRO A 423 -14.18 6.71 18.67
C PRO A 423 -15.56 6.07 18.47
N ARG A 424 -16.20 6.41 17.35
CA ARG A 424 -17.42 5.77 16.87
C ARG A 424 -17.30 5.50 15.38
N ALA A 425 -17.99 4.47 14.92
CA ALA A 425 -18.07 4.19 13.50
C ALA A 425 -19.44 3.65 13.10
N THR A 426 -19.83 3.96 11.87
CA THR A 426 -21.01 3.40 11.22
C THR A 426 -20.63 2.84 9.86
N LEU A 427 -21.25 1.75 9.44
CA LEU A 427 -21.16 1.34 8.04
C LEU A 427 -22.21 2.13 7.24
N PRO A 428 -21.88 2.59 6.02
CA PRO A 428 -22.86 3.12 5.10
C PRO A 428 -24.00 2.12 4.94
N PRO A 429 -25.25 2.57 4.73
CA PRO A 429 -26.33 1.68 4.33
C PRO A 429 -25.86 0.86 3.13
N ALA A 430 -26.10 -0.45 3.16
CA ALA A 430 -25.91 -1.31 2.01
C ALA A 430 -26.57 -0.63 0.79
N GLY A 431 -25.76 -0.14 -0.15
CA GLY A 431 -26.26 0.36 -1.43
C GLY A 431 -27.07 -0.73 -2.11
N GLN A 432 -27.98 -0.37 -3.02
CA GLN A 432 -28.91 -1.30 -3.71
C GLN A 432 -28.24 -2.49 -4.44
N GLY A 433 -26.90 -2.58 -4.46
CA GLY A 433 -26.11 -3.72 -4.97
C GLY A 433 -25.56 -4.71 -3.92
N SER A 434 -25.51 -4.38 -2.61
CA SER A 434 -25.10 -5.37 -1.60
C SER A 434 -26.30 -6.28 -1.27
N ARG A 435 -26.36 -7.42 -1.96
CA ARG A 435 -27.43 -8.43 -1.84
C ARG A 435 -27.03 -9.63 -0.99
N ASP A 436 -26.05 -9.48 -0.09
CA ASP A 436 -26.05 -10.34 1.09
C ASP A 436 -27.27 -9.95 1.93
N LYS A 437 -28.35 -10.71 1.76
CA LYS A 437 -29.62 -10.58 2.49
C LYS A 437 -29.46 -10.63 4.03
N ALA A 438 -28.26 -10.86 4.53
CA ALA A 438 -27.91 -10.82 5.95
C ALA A 438 -27.56 -9.41 6.47
N GLN A 439 -27.21 -8.44 5.62
CA GLN A 439 -26.78 -7.11 6.06
C GLN A 439 -27.91 -6.08 5.96
N LYS A 440 -28.98 -6.32 6.74
CA LYS A 440 -29.92 -5.23 7.09
C LYS A 440 -29.12 -4.10 7.73
N THR A 441 -29.49 -2.87 7.43
CA THR A 441 -29.00 -1.66 8.07
C THR A 441 -29.27 -1.76 9.57
N VAL A 442 -28.30 -2.25 10.33
CA VAL A 442 -28.30 -2.16 11.78
C VAL A 442 -27.28 -1.08 12.11
N ALA A 443 -27.75 0.03 12.66
CA ALA A 443 -26.91 0.84 13.54
C ALA A 443 -26.56 -0.06 14.74
N SER A 444 -25.63 -0.99 14.55
CA SER A 444 -25.21 -1.91 15.59
C SER A 444 -23.93 -1.39 16.20
N GLU A 445 -23.81 -1.55 17.51
CA GLU A 445 -22.56 -1.41 18.27
C GLU A 445 -21.42 -2.30 17.72
N HIS A 446 -21.69 -3.16 16.72
CA HIS A 446 -20.78 -4.07 16.04
C HIS A 446 -20.46 -3.68 14.58
N ALA A 447 -20.66 -2.42 14.18
CA ALA A 447 -20.33 -1.95 12.82
C ALA A 447 -18.84 -2.09 12.45
N VAL A 448 -17.97 -2.22 13.46
CA VAL A 448 -16.52 -2.36 13.32
C VAL A 448 -15.98 -3.38 14.32
N ASP A 449 -14.85 -4.03 14.00
CA ASP A 449 -14.13 -4.94 14.89
C ASP A 449 -13.27 -4.18 15.90
N ARG A 450 -12.64 -3.07 15.47
CA ARG A 450 -11.69 -2.30 16.30
C ARG A 450 -11.42 -0.91 15.77
N PHE A 451 -10.84 -0.09 16.64
CA PHE A 451 -10.22 1.19 16.31
C PHE A 451 -8.73 1.17 16.61
N THR A 452 -7.92 1.77 15.74
CA THR A 452 -6.48 1.96 15.93
C THR A 452 -6.15 3.46 15.92
N LEU A 453 -5.47 3.94 16.96
CA LEU A 453 -4.92 5.29 17.02
C LEU A 453 -3.51 5.34 16.44
N PHE A 454 -3.30 6.24 15.50
CA PHE A 454 -1.99 6.66 15.02
C PHE A 454 -1.74 8.11 15.42
N VAL A 455 -0.49 8.42 15.73
CA VAL A 455 0.00 9.79 15.94
C VAL A 455 1.20 9.99 15.04
N ASP A 456 1.11 10.98 14.15
CA ASP A 456 2.14 11.28 13.13
C ASP A 456 2.54 10.04 12.30
N GLY A 457 1.55 9.19 11.97
CA GLY A 457 1.74 7.96 11.20
C GLY A 457 2.26 6.75 12.00
N VAL A 458 2.51 6.88 13.30
CA VAL A 458 2.97 5.79 14.17
C VAL A 458 1.79 5.23 14.96
N ARG A 459 1.54 3.92 14.84
CA ARG A 459 0.53 3.22 15.65
C ARG A 459 0.84 3.33 17.15
N ARG A 460 -0.16 3.68 17.95
CA ARG A 460 -0.05 3.84 19.41
C ARG A 460 -0.80 2.78 20.19
N VAL A 461 -2.12 2.72 19.99
CA VAL A 461 -3.02 1.89 20.78
C VAL A 461 -4.21 1.45 19.93
N GLU A 462 -4.82 0.33 20.30
CA GLU A 462 -6.03 -0.21 19.70
C GLU A 462 -7.09 -0.43 20.79
N CYS A 463 -8.36 -0.32 20.43
CA CYS A 463 -9.49 -0.63 21.32
C CYS A 463 -10.64 -1.26 20.53
N GLY A 464 -11.53 -1.96 21.23
CA GLY A 464 -12.77 -2.50 20.69
C GLY A 464 -13.89 -1.46 20.60
N PRO A 465 -15.05 -1.81 20.02
CA PRO A 465 -16.22 -0.95 20.02
C PRO A 465 -16.70 -0.61 21.44
N GLY A 466 -17.04 0.65 21.68
CA GLY A 466 -17.47 1.15 22.99
C GLY A 466 -16.34 1.43 23.99
N GLU A 467 -15.10 1.08 23.65
CA GLU A 467 -13.92 1.41 24.44
C GLU A 467 -13.29 2.75 24.02
N ARG A 468 -12.33 3.24 24.80
CA ARG A 468 -11.63 4.51 24.57
C ARG A 468 -10.17 4.27 24.19
N LEU A 469 -9.59 5.23 23.46
CA LEU A 469 -8.18 5.22 23.07
C LEU A 469 -7.38 6.19 23.96
N PRO A 470 -6.65 5.71 24.98
CA PRO A 470 -5.86 6.56 25.84
C PRO A 470 -4.58 7.05 25.14
N ILE A 471 -4.22 8.31 25.38
CA ILE A 471 -2.95 8.88 24.94
C ILE A 471 -2.43 9.88 25.99
N ASP A 472 -1.16 9.74 26.33
CA ASP A 472 -0.44 10.68 27.18
C ASP A 472 0.34 11.66 26.29
N THR A 473 -0.24 12.83 26.03
CA THR A 473 0.36 13.84 25.15
C THR A 473 1.63 14.43 25.75
N ALA A 474 1.81 14.36 27.08
CA ALA A 474 3.01 14.85 27.77
C ALA A 474 4.26 14.02 27.47
N GLN A 475 4.11 12.83 26.86
CA GLN A 475 5.23 12.00 26.40
C GLN A 475 5.66 12.31 24.96
N LEU A 476 5.02 13.29 24.32
CA LEU A 476 5.22 13.65 22.92
C LEU A 476 5.76 15.08 22.81
N ALA A 477 6.14 15.45 21.59
CA ALA A 477 6.57 16.82 21.31
C ALA A 477 5.43 17.81 21.57
N ASP A 478 5.78 19.07 21.85
CA ASP A 478 4.80 20.16 21.79
C ASP A 478 4.51 20.52 20.33
N GLY A 479 3.47 21.33 20.10
CA GLY A 479 3.16 21.88 18.78
C GLY A 479 2.29 20.96 17.94
N HIS A 480 2.47 20.97 16.62
CA HIS A 480 1.58 20.32 15.67
C HIS A 480 1.72 18.80 15.65
N HIS A 481 0.58 18.10 15.60
CA HIS A 481 0.49 16.65 15.42
C HIS A 481 -0.69 16.27 14.54
N GLU A 482 -0.58 15.14 13.83
CA GLU A 482 -1.73 14.49 13.20
C GLU A 482 -2.22 13.34 14.09
N LEU A 483 -3.46 13.43 14.57
CA LEU A 483 -4.18 12.30 15.12
C LEU A 483 -4.94 11.59 14.01
N ARG A 484 -4.84 10.26 14.00
CA ARG A 484 -5.61 9.46 13.07
C ARG A 484 -6.21 8.25 13.75
N VAL A 485 -7.54 8.13 13.67
CA VAL A 485 -8.28 6.98 14.18
C VAL A 485 -8.79 6.17 12.99
N VAL A 486 -8.35 4.92 12.91
CA VAL A 486 -8.72 3.98 11.84
C VAL A 486 -9.68 2.96 12.41
N ALA A 487 -10.87 2.84 11.83
CA ALA A 487 -11.83 1.80 12.17
C ALA A 487 -11.74 0.66 11.15
N THR A 488 -11.67 -0.57 11.63
CA THR A 488 -11.59 -1.77 10.79
C THR A 488 -12.90 -2.54 10.88
N GLU A 489 -13.53 -2.85 9.75
CA GLU A 489 -14.75 -3.67 9.72
C GLU A 489 -14.45 -5.18 9.93
N PRO A 490 -15.40 -5.99 10.42
CA PRO A 490 -15.13 -7.34 10.92
C PRO A 490 -15.03 -8.45 9.85
N SER A 491 -15.28 -8.15 8.58
CA SER A 491 -15.17 -9.14 7.50
C SER A 491 -13.71 -9.59 7.28
N PRO A 492 -13.49 -10.73 6.60
CA PRO A 492 -12.14 -11.18 6.26
C PRO A 492 -11.31 -10.19 5.42
N ILE A 493 -11.96 -9.25 4.72
CA ILE A 493 -11.31 -8.19 3.94
C ILE A 493 -10.81 -7.08 4.87
N ALA A 494 -11.55 -6.84 5.95
CA ALA A 494 -11.21 -5.91 7.01
C ALA A 494 -11.04 -4.46 6.51
N SER A 495 -11.93 -4.00 5.63
CA SER A 495 -11.88 -2.65 5.05
C SER A 495 -11.77 -1.54 6.13
N GLN A 496 -11.00 -0.49 5.81
CA GLN A 496 -10.61 0.52 6.80
C GLN A 496 -11.13 1.91 6.48
N GLY A 497 -11.92 2.45 7.40
CA GLY A 497 -12.31 3.86 7.44
C GLY A 497 -11.39 4.65 8.34
N ARG A 498 -11.28 5.97 8.13
CA ARG A 498 -10.37 6.81 8.91
C ARG A 498 -10.94 8.19 9.19
N TRP A 499 -10.66 8.65 10.40
CA TRP A 499 -10.80 10.04 10.82
C TRP A 499 -9.39 10.59 11.04
N VAL A 500 -9.09 11.74 10.44
CA VAL A 500 -7.77 12.38 10.45
C VAL A 500 -7.96 13.80 10.95
N MET A 501 -7.16 14.21 11.94
CA MET A 501 -7.30 15.50 12.57
C MET A 501 -5.95 16.12 12.94
N PRO A 502 -5.62 17.32 12.42
CA PRO A 502 -4.51 18.09 12.94
C PRO A 502 -4.86 18.65 14.32
N VAL A 503 -3.97 18.51 15.29
CA VAL A 503 -4.12 19.04 16.67
C VAL A 503 -2.83 19.72 17.11
N ARG A 504 -2.87 20.39 18.25
CA ARG A 504 -1.69 20.92 18.94
C ARG A 504 -1.52 20.27 20.31
N PHE A 505 -0.31 19.83 20.65
CA PHE A 505 0.03 19.41 22.00
C PHE A 505 0.73 20.55 22.75
N ALA A 506 0.31 20.81 23.98
CA ALA A 506 0.80 21.91 24.81
C ALA A 506 1.12 21.42 26.22
N ASN A 507 2.29 20.80 26.38
CA ASN A 507 2.70 20.17 27.63
C ASN A 507 3.92 20.84 28.27
N HIS A 508 4.81 21.40 27.45
CA HIS A 508 6.11 21.89 27.90
C HIS A 508 6.38 23.37 27.55
N GLY A 509 5.36 24.09 27.07
CA GLY A 509 5.44 25.52 26.75
C GLY A 509 6.31 25.89 25.54
N ARG A 510 6.68 24.92 24.70
CA ARG A 510 7.55 25.17 23.54
C ARG A 510 6.74 25.60 22.32
N LEU A 511 7.31 26.51 21.54
CA LEU A 511 6.70 27.04 20.32
C LEU A 511 7.72 27.05 19.19
N LEU A 512 7.25 26.67 18.00
CA LEU A 512 7.99 26.78 16.75
C LEU A 512 7.02 27.21 15.66
N THR A 513 7.41 28.24 14.93
CA THR A 513 6.68 28.74 13.76
C THR A 513 7.47 28.40 12.50
N LEU A 514 6.73 28.10 11.43
CA LEU A 514 7.27 27.80 10.11
C LEU A 514 6.57 28.69 9.09
N LYS A 515 7.35 29.37 8.26
CA LYS A 515 6.86 30.19 7.16
C LYS A 515 7.60 29.80 5.88
N VAL A 516 6.85 29.69 4.80
CA VAL A 516 7.40 29.32 3.49
C VAL A 516 6.93 30.30 2.43
N GLU A 517 7.85 30.87 1.66
CA GLU A 517 7.54 31.80 0.57
C GLU A 517 8.42 31.55 -0.67
N PRO A 518 7.86 31.66 -1.90
CA PRO A 518 6.44 31.90 -2.19
C PRO A 518 5.60 30.62 -2.02
N ALA A 519 4.27 30.78 -1.87
CA ALA A 519 3.34 29.64 -1.79
C ALA A 519 3.20 28.86 -3.11
N ARG A 520 3.59 29.49 -4.23
CA ARG A 520 3.61 28.89 -5.56
C ARG A 520 4.92 29.26 -6.25
N VAL A 521 5.66 28.25 -6.71
CA VAL A 521 7.02 28.42 -7.24
C VAL A 521 7.23 27.55 -8.48
N LYS A 522 7.99 28.04 -9.45
CA LYS A 522 8.42 27.22 -10.59
C LYS A 522 9.53 26.27 -10.17
N THR A 523 9.70 25.12 -10.84
CA THR A 523 10.80 24.18 -10.56
C THR A 523 12.21 24.80 -10.61
N THR A 524 12.44 25.86 -11.39
CA THR A 524 13.71 26.61 -11.43
C THR A 524 13.86 27.66 -10.33
N GLY A 525 12.81 27.89 -9.56
CA GLY A 525 12.80 28.89 -8.50
C GLY A 525 13.40 28.37 -7.20
N THR A 526 13.41 29.26 -6.21
CA THR A 526 13.87 28.99 -4.85
C THR A 526 12.76 29.32 -3.88
N VAL A 527 12.65 28.51 -2.83
CA VAL A 527 11.72 28.70 -1.73
C VAL A 527 12.51 29.11 -0.49
N ARG A 528 12.08 30.19 0.16
CA ARG A 528 12.60 30.58 1.47
C ARG A 528 11.78 29.91 2.55
N VAL A 529 12.45 29.17 3.42
CA VAL A 529 11.84 28.51 4.58
C VAL A 529 12.39 29.17 5.84
N SER A 530 11.55 29.92 6.53
CA SER A 530 11.88 30.62 7.77
C SER A 530 11.28 29.87 8.95
N VAL A 531 12.10 29.61 9.96
CA VAL A 531 11.68 29.06 11.25
C VAL A 531 11.97 30.08 12.33
N ALA A 532 11.06 30.18 13.31
CA ALA A 532 11.26 31.02 14.49
C ALA A 532 10.70 30.34 15.75
N GLY A 533 11.46 30.37 16.84
CA GLY A 533 11.15 29.73 18.11
C GLY A 533 12.06 30.21 19.24
N ALA A 534 11.82 29.77 20.47
CA ALA A 534 12.64 30.13 21.63
C ALA A 534 13.21 28.88 22.31
N ASP A 535 14.41 28.99 22.87
CA ASP A 535 15.07 27.95 23.68
C ASP A 535 15.20 26.60 22.96
N LEU A 536 15.58 26.61 21.68
CA LEU A 536 15.87 25.41 20.89
C LEU A 536 17.36 25.35 20.52
N ASP A 537 17.96 24.17 20.67
CA ASP A 537 19.32 23.86 20.24
C ASP A 537 19.44 23.87 18.71
N GLY A 538 18.37 23.44 18.02
CA GLY A 538 18.31 23.47 16.57
C GLY A 538 16.98 23.00 16.00
N VAL A 539 16.79 23.25 14.71
CA VAL A 539 15.57 22.92 13.97
C VAL A 539 15.94 22.08 12.74
N ALA A 540 15.16 21.02 12.50
CA ALA A 540 15.22 20.24 11.27
C ALA A 540 14.01 20.56 10.40
N VAL A 541 14.26 20.99 9.16
CA VAL A 541 13.23 21.24 8.14
C VAL A 541 13.22 20.09 7.14
N PHE A 542 12.04 19.58 6.82
CA PHE A 542 11.90 18.41 5.94
C PHE A 542 10.60 18.40 5.13
N ALA A 543 10.57 17.64 4.04
CA ALA A 543 9.38 17.40 3.20
C ALA A 543 9.38 15.95 2.68
N MET A 544 8.22 15.25 2.73
CA MET A 544 8.05 13.86 2.23
C MET A 544 9.18 12.89 2.65
N GLY A 545 9.74 13.05 3.84
CA GLY A 545 10.85 12.22 4.37
C GLY A 545 12.28 12.69 4.03
N ARG A 546 12.45 13.75 3.22
CA ARG A 546 13.74 14.39 2.93
C ARG A 546 14.04 15.51 3.92
N VAL A 547 15.20 15.50 4.56
CA VAL A 547 15.71 16.68 5.28
C VAL A 547 16.17 17.72 4.27
N LEU A 548 15.58 18.91 4.33
CA LEU A 548 15.90 20.06 3.48
C LEU A 548 17.00 20.93 4.10
N GLY A 549 17.04 20.99 5.43
CA GLY A 549 18.06 21.73 6.17
C GLY A 549 18.02 21.46 7.67
N ARG A 550 19.12 21.76 8.33
CA ARG A 550 19.25 21.79 9.79
C ARG A 550 19.87 23.13 10.20
N THR A 551 19.34 23.76 11.22
CA THR A 551 19.81 25.06 11.72
C THR A 551 20.31 24.92 13.15
N ASN A 552 21.29 25.73 13.51
CA ASN A 552 21.69 25.94 14.90
C ASN A 552 20.87 27.11 15.45
N GLY A 553 20.20 26.92 16.58
CA GLY A 553 19.26 27.89 17.10
C GLY A 553 17.90 27.91 16.38
N ALA A 554 17.00 28.74 16.90
CA ALA A 554 15.56 28.67 16.62
C ALA A 554 15.06 29.67 15.56
N ASP A 555 15.84 30.70 15.25
CA ASP A 555 15.48 31.78 14.30
C ASP A 555 16.41 31.75 13.09
N THR A 556 15.97 31.18 11.97
CA THR A 556 16.80 31.05 10.76
C THR A 556 15.94 30.96 9.52
N THR A 557 16.46 31.44 8.39
CA THR A 557 15.88 31.20 7.06
C THR A 557 16.86 30.39 6.21
N ILE A 558 16.36 29.33 5.58
CA ILE A 558 17.08 28.55 4.58
C ILE A 558 16.48 28.76 3.20
N GLU A 559 17.31 28.68 2.18
CA GLU A 559 16.89 28.69 0.79
C GLU A 559 16.90 27.27 0.22
N VAL A 560 15.76 26.84 -0.31
CA VAL A 560 15.58 25.49 -0.85
C VAL A 560 15.25 25.61 -2.35
N PRO A 561 16.10 25.08 -3.23
CA PRO A 561 15.77 24.98 -4.66
C PRO A 561 14.48 24.17 -4.86
N ALA A 562 13.52 24.71 -5.62
CA ALA A 562 12.21 24.07 -5.82
C ALA A 562 12.31 22.71 -6.54
N GLU A 563 13.36 22.51 -7.35
CA GLU A 563 13.67 21.22 -7.97
C GLU A 563 13.86 20.08 -6.96
N LEU A 564 14.34 20.37 -5.74
CA LEU A 564 14.52 19.36 -4.69
C LEU A 564 13.20 18.89 -4.08
N LEU A 565 12.16 19.72 -4.21
CA LEU A 565 10.80 19.46 -3.74
C LEU A 565 10.00 18.68 -4.79
N GLY A 566 10.35 18.83 -6.07
CA GLY A 566 9.68 18.22 -7.21
C GLY A 566 8.31 18.82 -7.51
N LEU A 567 7.75 18.52 -8.68
CA LEU A 567 6.46 19.04 -9.12
C LEU A 567 5.31 18.61 -8.19
N GLY A 568 4.28 19.45 -8.11
CA GLY A 568 3.04 19.17 -7.39
C GLY A 568 2.94 19.87 -6.03
N ARG A 569 1.99 19.40 -5.22
CA ARG A 569 1.77 19.92 -3.86
C ARG A 569 2.77 19.29 -2.90
N VAL A 570 3.46 20.13 -2.12
CA VAL A 570 4.49 19.68 -1.18
C VAL A 570 4.26 20.34 0.18
N SER A 571 4.11 19.53 1.22
CA SER A 571 4.05 20.00 2.61
C SER A 571 5.44 19.98 3.23
N ILE A 572 5.86 21.12 3.76
CA ILE A 572 7.11 21.33 4.48
C ILE A 572 6.80 21.34 5.97
N TYR A 573 7.62 20.63 6.73
CA TYR A 573 7.53 20.43 8.17
C TYR A 573 8.80 20.94 8.84
N ALA A 574 8.69 21.31 10.12
CA ALA A 574 9.83 21.64 10.94
C ALA A 574 9.68 21.07 12.35
N THR A 575 10.75 20.48 12.87
CA THR A 575 10.83 19.99 14.25
C THR A 575 12.03 20.64 14.94
N GLY A 576 11.76 21.37 16.02
CA GLY A 576 12.74 21.94 16.91
C GLY A 576 13.10 20.98 18.05
N ARG A 577 14.33 21.06 18.55
CA ARG A 577 14.80 20.28 19.72
C ARG A 577 15.50 21.19 20.72
N ALA A 578 15.29 20.90 22.00
CA ALA A 578 15.90 21.55 23.17
C ALA A 578 16.54 20.51 24.11
N GLY A 579 16.91 19.34 23.57
CA GLY A 579 17.38 18.18 24.32
C GLY A 579 17.00 16.86 23.64
N ASP A 580 17.22 15.76 24.35
CA ASP A 580 17.03 14.41 23.83
C ASP A 580 15.60 13.87 23.98
N GLY A 581 15.06 13.32 22.90
CA GLY A 581 13.75 12.65 22.92
C GLY A 581 12.57 13.59 22.67
N ALA A 582 11.37 12.99 22.62
CA ALA A 582 10.16 13.66 22.16
C ALA A 582 9.72 14.80 23.09
N ILE A 583 9.83 14.61 24.41
CA ILE A 583 9.43 15.61 25.42
C ILE A 583 10.27 16.90 25.39
N HIS A 584 11.40 16.89 24.68
CA HIS A 584 12.26 18.04 24.46
C HIS A 584 12.16 18.59 23.04
N SER A 585 11.15 18.17 22.27
CA SER A 585 10.93 18.59 20.89
C SER A 585 9.66 19.44 20.74
N VAL A 586 9.58 20.19 19.64
CA VAL A 586 8.37 20.93 19.22
C VAL A 586 8.19 20.85 17.70
N ASN A 587 6.98 20.58 17.24
CA ASN A 587 6.63 20.53 15.83
C ASN A 587 5.93 21.82 15.40
N ALA A 588 6.41 22.44 14.32
CA ALA A 588 5.71 23.56 13.70
C ALA A 588 4.49 23.09 12.92
N GLU A 589 3.51 23.98 12.76
CA GLU A 589 2.42 23.75 11.82
C GLU A 589 2.98 23.66 10.39
N PRO A 590 2.66 22.60 9.62
CA PRO A 590 3.22 22.40 8.30
C PRO A 590 2.68 23.42 7.31
N VAL A 591 3.52 23.84 6.37
CA VAL A 591 3.15 24.76 5.29
C VAL A 591 3.17 24.01 3.98
N THR A 592 2.06 24.06 3.24
CA THR A 592 1.97 23.43 1.91
C THR A 592 2.15 24.49 0.83
N ILE A 593 3.01 24.18 -0.14
CA ILE A 593 3.23 24.99 -1.33
C ILE A 593 2.93 24.19 -2.60
N GLU A 594 2.85 24.88 -3.74
CA GLU A 594 2.71 24.27 -5.05
C GLU A 594 3.96 24.55 -5.91
N VAL A 595 4.61 23.48 -6.36
CA VAL A 595 5.70 23.54 -7.33
C VAL A 595 5.14 23.26 -8.72
N ILE A 596 5.29 24.22 -9.62
CA ILE A 596 4.75 24.16 -10.98
C ILE A 596 5.85 24.04 -12.03
N GLU A 597 5.47 23.61 -13.23
CA GLU A 597 6.36 23.56 -14.39
C GLU A 597 6.96 24.94 -14.72
N LYS A 598 8.07 24.92 -15.47
CA LYS A 598 8.89 26.10 -15.79
C LYS A 598 8.12 27.17 -16.57
#